data_AF-A0A7X7BX19-F1
#
_entry.id   AF-A0A7X7BX19-F1
#
_cell.length_a   1.000
_cell.length_b   1.000
_cell.length_c   1.000
_cell.angle_alpha   90.00
_cell.angle_beta   90.00
_cell.angle_gamma   90.00
#
_symmetry.space_group_name_H-M   'P 1'
#
loop_
_entity.id
_entity.type
_entity.pdbx_description
1 polymer ?
#
loop_
_entity_poly.entity_id
_entity_poly.type
_entity_poly.pdbx_seq_one_letter_code
_entity_poly.pdbx_strand_id
1 'polypeptide(L)'
;MHKKVLMNVETVYTANAFAIDNQVYVAAGSETTPEVFLHKFGTDETSLVADCPGGVMSFVPQQQSKGHFFSVMGLFPPFVGAEAGIFRHVKNASSWNSKKVVELPFAHRCDILQFEGKEYLFSASCSQFKENPLDWSKAGEVFVSEFNEKGLAEEPKLVKKLFRNHGMLKAKMNGKDTIFVSGAEGIYYFDFEDGNFVPKQYFDHEVSEFGIIDNDGDGKEELVTIEPFHGNTLNVYKFDDNKWELKYQDELWFGHGLSCGMFNGEAIIVVGNRRGPLTLCLYKAKDIAKGVFNKEVLEEEAGPTQTQVFSDKGVDYILSANQLKKEVAIYYL
;
A
#
# COMPACT_ATOMS: atom_id res chain seq x y z
N MET A 1 -13.98 4.19 19.91
CA MET A 1 -12.82 4.58 19.10
C MET A 1 -12.72 6.09 19.07
N HIS A 2 -11.54 6.66 19.35
CA HIS A 2 -11.24 8.08 19.16
C HIS A 2 -10.72 8.34 17.75
N LYS A 3 -10.95 9.57 17.25
CA LYS A 3 -10.41 10.08 15.98
C LYS A 3 -9.58 11.32 16.25
N LYS A 4 -8.42 11.44 15.60
CA LYS A 4 -7.64 12.68 15.52
C LYS A 4 -7.27 12.96 14.06
N VAL A 5 -7.57 14.17 13.60
CA VAL A 5 -7.07 14.67 12.30
C VAL A 5 -5.64 15.16 12.49
N LEU A 6 -4.72 14.65 11.68
CA LEU A 6 -3.30 15.02 11.72
C LEU A 6 -3.01 16.22 10.82
N MET A 7 -3.63 16.26 9.64
CA MET A 7 -3.47 17.32 8.65
C MET A 7 -4.59 17.30 7.62
N ASN A 8 -4.75 18.41 6.89
CA ASN A 8 -5.62 18.51 5.74
C ASN A 8 -4.78 18.55 4.45
N VAL A 9 -5.19 17.80 3.44
CA VAL A 9 -4.51 17.75 2.14
C VAL A 9 -5.58 17.70 1.06
N GLU A 10 -5.49 18.62 0.10
CA GLU A 10 -6.46 18.64 -0.99
C GLU A 10 -6.36 17.37 -1.84
N THR A 11 -7.48 16.69 -2.07
CA THR A 11 -7.54 15.41 -2.80
C THR A 11 -6.50 14.39 -2.31
N VAL A 12 -6.36 14.25 -0.99
CA VAL A 12 -5.46 13.25 -0.41
C VAL A 12 -5.73 11.87 -0.99
N TYR A 13 -4.69 11.20 -1.46
CA TYR A 13 -4.80 9.86 -2.02
C TYR A 13 -3.97 8.85 -1.25
N THR A 14 -2.75 9.21 -0.88
CA THR A 14 -1.88 8.33 -0.13
C THR A 14 -1.55 8.92 1.24
N ALA A 15 -1.55 8.05 2.25
CA ALA A 15 -1.03 8.36 3.57
C ALA A 15 -0.31 7.13 4.13
N ASN A 16 0.92 7.31 4.63
CA ASN A 16 1.71 6.25 5.23
C ASN A 16 2.43 6.76 6.47
N ALA A 17 2.35 5.99 7.55
CA ALA A 17 3.22 6.07 8.71
C ALA A 17 4.49 5.23 8.48
N PHE A 18 5.65 5.84 8.70
CA PHE A 18 6.95 5.16 8.66
C PHE A 18 7.99 5.89 9.51
N ALA A 19 9.06 5.19 9.89
CA ALA A 19 10.15 5.77 10.65
C ALA A 19 11.27 6.29 9.74
N ILE A 20 11.79 7.47 10.06
CA ILE A 20 13.08 7.98 9.58
C ILE A 20 13.90 8.34 10.82
N ASP A 21 15.10 7.76 10.95
CA ASP A 21 16.01 8.04 12.07
C ASP A 21 15.35 7.90 13.45
N ASN A 22 14.58 6.83 13.67
CA ASN A 22 13.80 6.53 14.89
C ASN A 22 12.65 7.52 15.21
N GLN A 23 12.34 8.45 14.31
CA GLN A 23 11.16 9.30 14.41
C GLN A 23 10.09 8.79 13.45
N VAL A 24 8.90 8.48 13.97
CA VAL A 24 7.73 8.16 13.15
C VAL A 24 7.23 9.43 12.49
N TYR A 25 7.01 9.37 11.19
CA TYR A 25 6.36 10.40 10.40
C TYR A 25 5.10 9.81 9.77
N VAL A 26 4.10 10.66 9.58
CA VAL A 26 2.99 10.39 8.66
C VAL A 26 3.22 11.25 7.43
N ALA A 27 3.49 10.61 6.30
CA ALA A 27 3.50 11.28 5.00
C ALA A 27 2.11 11.24 4.38
N ALA A 28 1.74 12.30 3.68
CA ALA A 28 0.50 12.38 2.93
C ALA A 28 0.71 13.13 1.62
N GLY A 29 0.05 12.66 0.55
CA GLY A 29 0.19 13.22 -0.79
C GLY A 29 -1.13 13.30 -1.53
N SER A 30 -1.25 14.34 -2.35
CA SER A 30 -2.41 14.58 -3.22
C SER A 30 -2.31 13.79 -4.53
N GLU A 31 -3.46 13.30 -5.04
CA GLU A 31 -3.51 12.74 -6.41
C GLU A 31 -3.59 13.82 -7.50
N THR A 32 -3.86 15.09 -7.18
CA THR A 32 -4.03 16.15 -8.20
C THR A 32 -3.09 17.33 -8.07
N THR A 33 -2.64 17.65 -6.85
CA THR A 33 -1.83 18.83 -6.55
C THR A 33 -0.39 18.43 -6.18
N PRO A 34 0.60 19.34 -6.34
CA PRO A 34 1.97 19.16 -5.85
C PRO A 34 2.13 18.94 -4.33
N GLU A 35 1.04 18.95 -3.57
CA GLU A 35 1.09 18.95 -2.12
C GLU A 35 1.51 17.59 -1.57
N VAL A 36 2.65 17.60 -0.88
CA VAL A 36 3.17 16.46 -0.14
C VAL A 36 3.63 16.94 1.23
N PHE A 37 3.06 16.36 2.27
CA PHE A 37 3.32 16.74 3.65
C PHE A 37 3.97 15.59 4.40
N LEU A 38 4.88 15.95 5.30
CA LEU A 38 5.47 15.04 6.25
C LEU A 38 5.21 15.59 7.66
N HIS A 39 4.28 14.96 8.36
CA HIS A 39 3.91 15.28 9.74
C HIS A 39 4.73 14.45 10.71
N LYS A 40 5.41 15.09 11.65
CA LYS A 40 6.19 14.40 12.68
C LYS A 40 5.24 13.88 13.75
N PHE A 41 5.10 12.57 13.82
CA PHE A 41 4.11 11.94 14.68
C PHE A 41 4.39 12.21 16.16
N GLY A 42 3.34 12.59 16.90
CA GLY A 42 3.43 12.97 18.31
C GLY A 42 3.77 14.45 18.57
N THR A 43 3.91 15.28 17.53
CA THR A 43 4.04 16.74 17.65
C THR A 43 3.02 17.44 16.75
N ASP A 44 3.04 18.77 16.73
CA ASP A 44 2.26 19.58 15.76
C ASP A 44 3.12 20.03 14.56
N GLU A 45 4.32 19.46 14.39
CA GLU A 45 5.25 19.84 13.34
C GLU A 45 4.91 19.13 12.01
N THR A 46 4.61 19.91 10.98
CA THR A 46 4.40 19.42 9.61
C THR A 46 5.30 20.18 8.65
N SER A 47 5.95 19.46 7.74
CA SER A 47 6.83 20.02 6.71
C SER A 47 6.31 19.72 5.31
N LEU A 48 6.49 20.67 4.38
CA LEU A 48 6.20 20.48 2.96
C LEU A 48 7.41 19.81 2.29
N VAL A 49 7.13 18.82 1.45
CA VAL A 49 8.13 18.19 0.58
C VAL A 49 8.10 18.90 -0.77
N ALA A 50 9.13 19.68 -1.07
CA ALA A 50 9.17 20.50 -2.27
C ALA A 50 9.45 19.67 -3.54
N ASP A 51 9.25 20.31 -4.70
CA ASP A 51 9.58 19.77 -6.03
C ASP A 51 8.82 18.49 -6.42
N CYS A 52 7.61 18.31 -5.86
CA CYS A 52 6.72 17.21 -6.19
C CYS A 52 5.76 17.60 -7.33
N PRO A 53 5.47 16.72 -8.30
CA PRO A 53 4.49 17.00 -9.34
C PRO A 53 3.03 16.77 -8.90
N GLY A 54 2.81 16.07 -7.78
CA GLY A 54 1.51 15.51 -7.40
C GLY A 54 1.31 14.10 -7.97
N GLY A 55 0.06 13.62 -8.00
CA GLY A 55 -0.25 12.27 -8.49
C GLY A 55 0.41 11.19 -7.64
N VAL A 56 0.44 11.39 -6.31
CA VAL A 56 1.19 10.56 -5.37
C VAL A 56 0.43 9.29 -5.04
N MET A 57 1.10 8.13 -5.11
CA MET A 57 0.47 6.82 -4.95
C MET A 57 1.01 5.99 -3.78
N SER A 58 2.24 6.24 -3.33
CA SER A 58 2.84 5.53 -2.20
C SER A 58 4.03 6.30 -1.61
N PHE A 59 4.36 5.99 -0.36
CA PHE A 59 5.62 6.39 0.28
C PHE A 59 6.34 5.17 0.86
N VAL A 60 7.65 5.10 0.67
CA VAL A 60 8.47 3.96 1.10
C VAL A 60 9.75 4.45 1.76
N PRO A 61 9.99 4.19 3.05
CA PRO A 61 11.24 4.55 3.71
C PRO A 61 12.39 3.68 3.18
N GLN A 62 13.57 4.28 3.00
CA GLN A 62 14.79 3.51 2.80
C GLN A 62 15.43 3.23 4.16
N GLN A 63 15.79 1.98 4.44
CA GLN A 63 16.25 1.60 5.78
C GLN A 63 17.73 1.94 5.99
N GLN A 64 18.56 1.72 4.98
CA GLN A 64 20.01 1.88 5.10
C GLN A 64 20.49 3.33 4.95
N SER A 65 19.66 4.25 4.47
CA SER A 65 20.04 5.63 4.20
C SER A 65 19.28 6.62 5.09
N LYS A 66 20.03 7.42 5.88
CA LYS A 66 19.45 8.41 6.80
C LYS A 66 18.77 9.56 6.05
N GLY A 67 17.52 9.87 6.41
CA GLY A 67 16.83 11.05 5.85
C GLY A 67 16.36 10.89 4.40
N HIS A 68 16.15 9.67 3.93
CA HIS A 68 15.66 9.38 2.59
C HIS A 68 14.38 8.54 2.60
N PHE A 69 13.49 8.85 1.67
CA PHE A 69 12.37 7.97 1.33
C PHE A 69 12.08 8.10 -0.16
N PHE A 70 11.28 7.16 -0.67
CA PHE A 70 10.86 7.11 -2.05
C PHE A 70 9.35 7.22 -2.14
N SER A 71 8.86 7.60 -3.31
CA SER A 71 7.44 7.62 -3.61
C SER A 71 7.18 7.30 -5.07
N VAL A 72 5.96 6.88 -5.36
CA VAL A 72 5.41 6.90 -6.70
C VAL A 72 4.67 8.22 -6.89
N MET A 73 4.97 8.95 -7.96
CA MET A 73 4.31 10.21 -8.30
C MET A 73 4.04 10.34 -9.80
N GLY A 74 3.21 11.32 -10.17
CA GLY A 74 2.88 11.62 -11.56
C GLY A 74 1.80 10.75 -12.18
N LEU A 75 1.09 9.95 -11.38
CA LEU A 75 -0.12 9.25 -11.80
C LEU A 75 -1.33 10.08 -11.36
N PHE A 76 -1.99 10.74 -12.30
CA PHE A 76 -3.14 11.61 -12.01
C PHE A 76 -4.46 10.90 -12.39
N PRO A 77 -5.59 11.26 -11.76
CA PRO A 77 -6.89 10.79 -12.20
C PRO A 77 -7.21 11.20 -13.64
N PRO A 78 -7.96 10.39 -14.41
CA PRO A 78 -8.40 9.03 -14.14
C PRO A 78 -7.45 7.98 -14.74
N PHE A 79 -6.15 8.00 -14.40
CA PHE A 79 -5.03 7.27 -15.05
C PHE A 79 -4.31 8.04 -16.16
N VAL A 80 -4.01 9.32 -15.95
CA VAL A 80 -3.00 10.06 -16.72
C VAL A 80 -1.64 9.81 -16.08
N GLY A 81 -0.83 8.92 -16.67
CA GLY A 81 0.39 8.44 -16.02
C GLY A 81 1.61 8.26 -16.92
N ALA A 82 1.58 8.73 -18.17
CA ALA A 82 2.71 8.51 -19.10
C ALA A 82 4.06 9.03 -18.55
N GLU A 83 4.01 10.10 -17.75
CA GLU A 83 5.18 10.73 -17.11
C GLU A 83 5.39 10.30 -15.65
N ALA A 84 4.65 9.31 -15.16
CA ALA A 84 4.78 8.80 -13.81
C ALA A 84 6.15 8.13 -13.59
N GLY A 85 6.52 7.98 -12.33
CA GLY A 85 7.77 7.32 -11.98
C GLY A 85 8.03 7.26 -10.49
N ILE A 86 9.24 6.84 -10.13
CA ILE A 86 9.69 6.79 -8.74
C ILE A 86 10.52 8.03 -8.43
N PHE A 87 10.19 8.69 -7.32
CA PHE A 87 10.86 9.88 -6.83
C PHE A 87 11.63 9.55 -5.56
N ARG A 88 12.81 10.12 -5.42
CA ARG A 88 13.63 10.08 -4.21
C ARG A 88 13.54 11.42 -3.51
N HIS A 89 13.31 11.37 -2.21
CA HIS A 89 13.22 12.54 -1.34
C HIS A 89 14.41 12.57 -0.40
N VAL A 90 15.06 13.74 -0.30
CA VAL A 90 16.25 13.93 0.53
C VAL A 90 16.02 15.09 1.48
N LYS A 91 16.28 14.87 2.76
CA LYS A 91 16.28 15.93 3.76
C LYS A 91 17.58 16.73 3.69
N ASN A 92 17.48 18.03 3.44
CA ASN A 92 18.58 18.99 3.39
C ASN A 92 18.41 20.03 4.50
N ALA A 93 19.21 19.95 5.58
CA ALA A 93 19.19 20.86 6.75
C ALA A 93 17.79 21.09 7.38
N SER A 94 16.94 21.90 6.75
CA SER A 94 15.56 22.23 7.15
C SER A 94 14.50 22.03 6.05
N SER A 95 14.86 21.60 4.85
CA SER A 95 13.94 21.38 3.73
C SER A 95 14.05 19.98 3.15
N TRP A 96 13.08 19.61 2.31
CA TRP A 96 13.12 18.40 1.51
C TRP A 96 13.21 18.76 0.04
N ASN A 97 14.00 18.00 -0.71
CA ASN A 97 14.04 18.08 -2.17
C ASN A 97 13.66 16.73 -2.78
N SER A 98 12.94 16.78 -3.89
CA SER A 98 12.44 15.61 -4.61
C SER A 98 13.06 15.55 -5.99
N LYS A 99 13.46 14.36 -6.41
CA LYS A 99 13.97 14.11 -7.76
C LYS A 99 13.43 12.80 -8.29
N LYS A 100 12.91 12.80 -9.52
CA LYS A 100 12.58 11.57 -10.23
C LYS A 100 13.86 10.77 -10.49
N VAL A 101 13.88 9.50 -10.10
CA VAL A 101 15.03 8.59 -10.19
C VAL A 101 14.77 7.37 -11.06
N VAL A 102 13.51 7.01 -11.29
CA VAL A 102 13.11 5.94 -12.21
C VAL A 102 11.96 6.46 -13.07
N GLU A 103 12.13 6.38 -14.39
CA GLU A 103 11.03 6.58 -15.33
C GLU A 103 10.23 5.27 -15.41
N LEU A 104 8.94 5.35 -15.11
CA LEU A 104 8.05 4.19 -15.18
C LEU A 104 6.64 4.70 -15.49
N PRO A 105 6.27 4.77 -16.78
CA PRO A 105 4.91 5.15 -17.18
C PRO A 105 3.87 4.32 -16.43
N PHE A 106 2.86 5.01 -15.91
CA PHE A 106 1.78 4.49 -15.09
C PHE A 106 2.25 3.75 -13.82
N ALA A 107 3.40 4.14 -13.26
CA ALA A 107 3.84 3.71 -11.94
C ALA A 107 2.70 3.87 -10.92
N HIS A 108 2.50 2.83 -10.11
CA HIS A 108 1.37 2.74 -9.18
C HIS A 108 1.80 2.25 -7.80
N ARG A 109 2.74 1.31 -7.69
CA ARG A 109 3.27 0.82 -6.40
C ARG A 109 4.79 0.76 -6.41
N CYS A 110 5.38 0.91 -5.24
CA CYS A 110 6.75 0.51 -4.99
C CYS A 110 6.90 0.08 -3.52
N ASP A 111 7.93 -0.72 -3.26
CA ASP A 111 8.39 -1.07 -1.90
C ASP A 111 9.88 -1.39 -1.96
N ILE A 112 10.55 -1.34 -0.80
CA ILE A 112 11.96 -1.66 -0.64
C ILE A 112 12.09 -2.93 0.20
N LEU A 113 12.73 -3.94 -0.37
CA LEU A 113 13.03 -5.21 0.27
C LEU A 113 14.49 -5.23 0.71
N GLN A 114 14.75 -5.50 1.98
CA GLN A 114 16.08 -5.87 2.45
C GLN A 114 16.23 -7.39 2.36
N PHE A 115 17.19 -7.86 1.59
CA PHE A 115 17.43 -9.28 1.38
C PHE A 115 18.94 -9.57 1.27
N GLU A 116 19.43 -10.55 2.03
CA GLU A 116 20.85 -10.95 2.05
C GLU A 116 21.85 -9.78 2.21
N GLY A 117 21.50 -8.81 3.05
CA GLY A 117 22.34 -7.64 3.35
C GLY A 117 22.27 -6.50 2.33
N LYS A 118 21.52 -6.67 1.24
CA LYS A 118 21.28 -5.66 0.20
C LYS A 118 19.87 -5.09 0.28
N GLU A 119 19.66 -3.90 -0.29
CA GLU A 119 18.32 -3.34 -0.52
C GLU A 119 17.96 -3.44 -2.00
N TYR A 120 16.70 -3.74 -2.27
CA TYR A 120 16.13 -3.82 -3.62
C TYR A 120 14.86 -2.98 -3.70
N LEU A 121 14.76 -2.10 -4.69
CA LEU A 121 13.54 -1.38 -5.04
C LEU A 121 12.69 -2.24 -5.96
N PHE A 122 11.52 -2.64 -5.48
CA PHE A 122 10.46 -3.17 -6.34
C PHE A 122 9.60 -2.00 -6.80
N SER A 123 9.38 -1.88 -8.10
CA SER A 123 8.49 -0.86 -8.68
C SER A 123 7.52 -1.50 -9.66
N ALA A 124 6.28 -1.02 -9.67
CA ALA A 124 5.20 -1.61 -10.43
C ALA A 124 4.36 -0.53 -11.14
N SER A 125 4.11 -0.72 -12.44
CA SER A 125 3.11 0.04 -13.18
C SER A 125 1.79 -0.72 -13.26
N CYS A 126 0.67 -0.01 -13.29
CA CYS A 126 -0.64 -0.65 -13.44
C CYS A 126 -0.93 -1.09 -14.88
N SER A 127 -0.28 -0.45 -15.84
CA SER A 127 -0.29 -0.78 -17.27
C SER A 127 0.96 -0.21 -17.94
N GLN A 128 1.42 -0.77 -19.05
CA GLN A 128 2.42 -0.12 -19.90
C GLN A 128 1.89 1.11 -20.62
N PHE A 129 0.60 1.10 -20.96
CA PHE A 129 -0.05 2.15 -21.74
C PHE A 129 -1.56 2.12 -21.53
N LYS A 130 -2.20 3.28 -21.61
CA LYS A 130 -3.66 3.40 -21.62
C LYS A 130 -4.06 4.45 -22.64
N GLU A 131 -4.83 4.05 -23.65
CA GLU A 131 -5.47 4.99 -24.57
C GLU A 131 -6.57 5.82 -23.87
N ASN A 132 -7.24 5.19 -22.91
CA ASN A 132 -8.29 5.78 -22.08
C ASN A 132 -8.35 5.05 -20.72
N PRO A 133 -9.10 5.55 -19.72
CA PRO A 133 -9.13 4.95 -18.38
C PRO A 133 -9.55 3.47 -18.33
N LEU A 134 -10.38 3.03 -19.28
CA LEU A 134 -10.87 1.66 -19.37
C LEU A 134 -9.94 0.72 -20.14
N ASP A 135 -8.91 1.24 -20.80
CA ASP A 135 -7.95 0.44 -21.56
C ASP A 135 -7.03 -0.34 -20.61
N TRP A 136 -7.24 -1.66 -20.56
CA TRP A 136 -6.38 -2.63 -19.86
C TRP A 136 -5.78 -3.64 -20.85
N SER A 137 -5.63 -3.24 -22.11
CA SER A 137 -5.11 -4.12 -23.18
C SER A 137 -3.61 -4.40 -23.06
N LYS A 138 -2.90 -3.64 -22.23
CA LYS A 138 -1.49 -3.84 -21.92
C LYS A 138 -1.34 -4.22 -20.45
N ALA A 139 -0.48 -5.20 -20.20
CA ALA A 139 -0.12 -5.58 -18.85
C ALA A 139 0.68 -4.46 -18.19
N GLY A 140 0.58 -4.33 -16.87
CA GLY A 140 1.55 -3.63 -16.05
C GLY A 140 2.85 -4.42 -15.93
N GLU A 141 3.90 -3.76 -15.47
CA GLU A 141 5.24 -4.34 -15.35
C GLU A 141 5.73 -4.20 -13.91
N VAL A 142 6.42 -5.23 -13.42
CA VAL A 142 7.10 -5.23 -12.13
C VAL A 142 8.59 -5.33 -12.39
N PHE A 143 9.32 -4.37 -11.86
CA PHE A 143 10.77 -4.26 -11.96
C PHE A 143 11.42 -4.38 -10.60
N VAL A 144 12.68 -4.85 -10.60
CA VAL A 144 13.56 -4.85 -9.44
C VAL A 144 14.87 -4.14 -9.78
N SER A 145 15.27 -3.19 -8.94
CA SER A 145 16.58 -2.53 -8.97
C SER A 145 17.31 -2.79 -7.67
N GLU A 146 18.56 -3.25 -7.73
CA GLU A 146 19.45 -3.23 -6.56
C GLU A 146 19.85 -1.79 -6.23
N PHE A 147 19.98 -1.46 -4.94
CA PHE A 147 20.58 -0.18 -4.54
C PHE A 147 22.10 -0.28 -4.49
N ASN A 148 22.79 0.68 -5.11
CA ASN A 148 24.24 0.81 -4.94
C ASN A 148 24.61 1.43 -3.58
N GLU A 149 25.91 1.47 -3.28
CA GLU A 149 26.46 2.02 -2.03
C GLU A 149 26.10 3.50 -1.75
N LYS A 150 25.62 4.24 -2.76
CA LYS A 150 25.16 5.63 -2.62
C LYS A 150 23.65 5.73 -2.35
N GLY A 151 22.96 4.61 -2.17
CA GLY A 151 21.51 4.55 -1.97
C GLY A 151 20.72 4.95 -3.23
N LEU A 152 21.26 4.71 -4.42
CA LEU A 152 20.58 4.94 -5.69
C LEU A 152 20.23 3.59 -6.34
N ALA A 153 19.00 3.49 -6.85
CA ALA A 153 18.54 2.33 -7.59
C ALA A 153 19.34 2.19 -8.90
N GLU A 154 19.86 0.99 -9.14
CA GLU A 154 20.51 0.61 -10.39
C GLU A 154 19.48 0.31 -11.50
N GLU A 155 19.97 -0.11 -12.67
CA GLU A 155 19.13 -0.35 -13.83
C GLU A 155 18.03 -1.40 -13.54
N PRO A 156 16.75 -1.06 -13.75
CA PRO A 156 15.64 -1.93 -13.40
C PRO A 156 15.59 -3.20 -14.27
N LYS A 157 15.46 -4.35 -13.62
CA LYS A 157 15.24 -5.65 -14.26
C LYS A 157 13.77 -6.01 -14.23
N LEU A 158 13.17 -6.27 -15.39
CA LEU A 158 11.78 -6.74 -15.47
C LEU A 158 11.69 -8.17 -14.90
N VAL A 159 10.81 -8.38 -13.93
CA VAL A 159 10.62 -9.70 -13.28
C VAL A 159 9.24 -10.29 -13.51
N LYS A 160 8.21 -9.48 -13.79
CA LYS A 160 6.86 -9.96 -14.06
C LYS A 160 6.04 -8.95 -14.87
N LYS A 161 5.09 -9.47 -15.65
CA LYS A 161 3.97 -8.69 -16.21
C LYS A 161 2.65 -9.24 -15.66
N LEU A 162 1.72 -8.35 -15.33
CA LEU A 162 0.36 -8.70 -14.90
C LEU A 162 -0.65 -7.70 -15.48
N PHE A 163 -1.81 -8.17 -15.93
CA PHE A 163 -2.91 -7.28 -16.28
C PHE A 163 -3.54 -6.71 -15.02
N ARG A 164 -3.96 -5.43 -15.07
CA ARG A 164 -4.55 -4.72 -13.91
C ARG A 164 -3.68 -4.85 -12.65
N ASN A 165 -2.36 -4.73 -12.82
CA ASN A 165 -1.40 -4.78 -11.73
C ASN A 165 -1.70 -3.67 -10.72
N HIS A 166 -2.01 -4.01 -9.47
CA HIS A 166 -2.59 -3.02 -8.55
C HIS A 166 -2.12 -3.14 -7.11
N GLY A 167 -2.15 -4.35 -6.54
CA GLY A 167 -1.70 -4.61 -5.18
C GLY A 167 -0.20 -4.82 -5.11
N MET A 168 0.41 -4.35 -4.02
CA MET A 168 1.78 -4.67 -3.63
C MET A 168 1.85 -4.72 -2.11
N LEU A 169 2.47 -5.77 -1.57
CA LEU A 169 2.62 -5.96 -0.13
C LEU A 169 4.00 -6.56 0.16
N LYS A 170 4.74 -5.95 1.09
CA LYS A 170 5.88 -6.61 1.72
C LYS A 170 5.39 -7.44 2.90
N ALA A 171 5.58 -8.76 2.82
CA ALA A 171 5.15 -9.72 3.83
C ALA A 171 6.13 -10.89 3.89
N LYS A 172 5.92 -11.81 4.85
CA LYS A 172 6.75 -13.01 4.97
C LYS A 172 6.20 -14.13 4.11
N MET A 173 7.10 -14.88 3.48
CA MET A 173 6.84 -16.18 2.89
C MET A 173 7.89 -17.15 3.42
N ASN A 174 7.45 -18.28 4.00
CA ASN A 174 8.35 -19.28 4.61
C ASN A 174 9.36 -18.65 5.60
N GLY A 175 8.90 -17.67 6.39
CA GLY A 175 9.71 -16.96 7.38
C GLY A 175 10.66 -15.89 6.82
N LYS A 176 10.72 -15.67 5.51
CA LYS A 176 11.56 -14.65 4.86
C LYS A 176 10.72 -13.50 4.33
N ASP A 177 11.18 -12.27 4.51
CA ASP A 177 10.53 -11.11 3.89
C ASP A 177 10.66 -11.20 2.37
N THR A 178 9.56 -10.91 1.68
CA THR A 178 9.47 -10.85 0.22
C THR A 178 8.44 -9.80 -0.18
N ILE A 179 8.42 -9.45 -1.47
CA ILE A 179 7.34 -8.68 -2.07
C ILE A 179 6.31 -9.63 -2.68
N PHE A 180 5.05 -9.26 -2.53
CA PHE A 180 3.90 -9.81 -3.22
C PHE A 180 3.31 -8.74 -4.14
N VAL A 181 2.74 -9.17 -5.27
CA VAL A 181 2.00 -8.32 -6.22
C VAL A 181 0.71 -9.02 -6.66
N SER A 182 -0.31 -8.25 -7.03
CA SER A 182 -1.58 -8.80 -7.53
C SER A 182 -2.05 -8.14 -8.82
N GLY A 183 -2.83 -8.91 -9.60
CA GLY A 183 -3.53 -8.44 -10.79
C GLY A 183 -4.62 -9.43 -11.22
N ALA A 184 -4.97 -9.38 -12.50
CA ALA A 184 -5.99 -10.26 -13.10
C ALA A 184 -5.61 -11.75 -13.04
N GLU A 185 -4.31 -12.05 -13.06
CA GLU A 185 -3.77 -13.41 -12.98
C GLU A 185 -3.57 -13.91 -11.53
N GLY A 186 -3.99 -13.13 -10.54
CA GLY A 186 -3.87 -13.43 -9.12
C GLY A 186 -2.64 -12.86 -8.44
N ILE A 187 -2.25 -13.48 -7.32
CA ILE A 187 -1.20 -12.99 -6.43
C ILE A 187 0.07 -13.79 -6.66
N TYR A 188 1.20 -13.09 -6.75
CA TYR A 188 2.53 -13.67 -6.88
C TYR A 188 3.45 -13.11 -5.80
N TYR A 189 4.31 -13.96 -5.23
CA TYR A 189 5.47 -13.53 -4.44
C TYR A 189 6.76 -13.75 -5.23
N PHE A 190 7.85 -13.10 -4.81
CA PHE A 190 9.15 -13.21 -5.49
C PHE A 190 10.16 -13.98 -4.64
N ASP A 191 10.41 -15.23 -5.00
CA ASP A 191 11.48 -16.01 -4.38
C ASP A 191 12.84 -15.65 -5.00
N PHE A 192 13.93 -15.87 -4.27
CA PHE A 192 15.28 -15.60 -4.79
C PHE A 192 15.98 -16.88 -5.23
N GLU A 193 16.12 -17.06 -6.54
CA GLU A 193 16.69 -18.26 -7.17
C GLU A 193 17.79 -17.86 -8.16
N ASP A 194 18.95 -18.51 -8.07
CA ASP A 194 20.09 -18.30 -8.99
C ASP A 194 20.45 -16.82 -9.21
N GLY A 195 20.43 -16.02 -8.14
CA GLY A 195 20.79 -14.60 -8.17
C GLY A 195 19.69 -13.68 -8.71
N ASN A 196 18.46 -14.16 -8.88
CA ASN A 196 17.34 -13.39 -9.43
C ASN A 196 16.06 -13.58 -8.60
N PHE A 197 15.22 -12.55 -8.60
CA PHE A 197 13.87 -12.65 -8.07
C PHE A 197 12.95 -13.32 -9.10
N VAL A 198 12.40 -14.48 -8.75
CA VAL A 198 11.55 -15.31 -9.59
C VAL A 198 10.12 -15.31 -9.04
N PRO A 199 9.11 -14.93 -9.84
CA PRO A 199 7.73 -14.91 -9.39
C PRO A 199 7.19 -16.34 -9.19
N LYS A 200 6.54 -16.58 -8.05
CA LYS A 200 5.82 -17.81 -7.71
C LYS A 200 4.37 -17.47 -7.42
N GLN A 201 3.43 -18.25 -7.97
CA GLN A 201 2.01 -18.00 -7.79
C GLN A 201 1.59 -18.40 -6.37
N TYR A 202 0.86 -17.51 -5.71
CA TYR A 202 0.32 -17.69 -4.36
C TYR A 202 -1.20 -17.91 -4.39
N PHE A 203 -1.88 -17.20 -5.28
CA PHE A 203 -3.34 -17.22 -5.44
C PHE A 203 -3.69 -16.98 -6.90
N ASP A 204 -4.78 -17.57 -7.39
CA ASP A 204 -5.09 -17.67 -8.83
C ASP A 204 -6.39 -16.98 -9.26
N HIS A 205 -7.04 -16.20 -8.38
CA HIS A 205 -8.18 -15.35 -8.73
C HIS A 205 -7.77 -13.88 -8.91
N GLU A 206 -8.53 -13.10 -9.68
CA GLU A 206 -8.27 -11.66 -9.87
C GLU A 206 -8.38 -10.88 -8.55
N VAL A 207 -7.30 -10.21 -8.15
CA VAL A 207 -7.22 -9.49 -6.87
C VAL A 207 -6.73 -8.04 -7.07
N SER A 208 -7.49 -7.09 -6.53
CA SER A 208 -7.14 -5.67 -6.53
C SER A 208 -6.09 -5.34 -5.48
N GLU A 209 -6.44 -5.50 -4.21
CA GLU A 209 -5.59 -5.27 -3.05
C GLU A 209 -5.73 -6.47 -2.11
N PHE A 210 -4.72 -6.72 -1.29
CA PHE A 210 -4.73 -7.85 -0.36
C PHE A 210 -3.93 -7.56 0.92
N GLY A 211 -4.28 -8.28 1.97
CA GLY A 211 -3.54 -8.38 3.23
C GLY A 211 -3.35 -9.84 3.62
N ILE A 212 -2.31 -10.11 4.39
CA ILE A 212 -2.00 -11.44 4.92
C ILE A 212 -1.85 -11.29 6.43
N ILE A 213 -2.69 -11.98 7.21
CA ILE A 213 -2.69 -11.90 8.68
C ILE A 213 -3.35 -13.13 9.29
N ASP A 214 -2.85 -13.59 10.43
CA ASP A 214 -3.51 -14.59 11.28
C ASP A 214 -4.74 -13.93 11.96
N ASN A 215 -5.92 -14.10 11.36
CA ASN A 215 -7.15 -13.46 11.79
C ASN A 215 -7.78 -14.15 13.01
N ASP A 216 -7.61 -15.47 13.18
CA ASP A 216 -8.19 -16.24 14.29
C ASP A 216 -7.20 -16.63 15.40
N GLY A 217 -5.91 -16.34 15.21
CA GLY A 217 -4.86 -16.58 16.19
C GLY A 217 -4.39 -18.03 16.26
N ASP A 218 -4.65 -18.85 15.24
CA ASP A 218 -4.24 -20.26 15.21
C ASP A 218 -2.79 -20.49 14.73
N GLY A 219 -2.10 -19.40 14.38
CA GLY A 219 -0.73 -19.41 13.89
C GLY A 219 -0.60 -19.60 12.37
N LYS A 220 -1.72 -19.69 11.64
CA LYS A 220 -1.74 -19.69 10.17
C LYS A 220 -2.36 -18.39 9.68
N GLU A 221 -1.71 -17.77 8.70
CA GLU A 221 -2.20 -16.53 8.13
C GLU A 221 -3.36 -16.79 7.15
N GLU A 222 -4.43 -15.99 7.27
CA GLU A 222 -5.47 -15.86 6.27
C GLU A 222 -5.08 -14.84 5.19
N LEU A 223 -5.62 -15.05 3.99
CA LEU A 223 -5.54 -14.11 2.88
C LEU A 223 -6.83 -13.28 2.83
N VAL A 224 -6.68 -11.96 2.93
CA VAL A 224 -7.77 -11.00 2.82
C VAL A 224 -7.65 -10.28 1.49
N THR A 225 -8.72 -10.19 0.70
CA THR A 225 -8.67 -9.59 -0.65
C THR A 225 -9.82 -8.63 -0.91
N ILE A 226 -9.56 -7.63 -1.76
CA ILE A 226 -10.59 -6.92 -2.52
C ILE A 226 -10.66 -7.53 -3.91
N GLU A 227 -11.84 -8.04 -4.28
CA GLU A 227 -12.05 -8.70 -5.57
C GLU A 227 -13.30 -8.15 -6.29
N PRO A 228 -13.31 -8.13 -7.63
CA PRO A 228 -12.12 -8.17 -8.51
C PRO A 228 -11.37 -6.82 -8.46
N PHE A 229 -10.71 -6.38 -9.54
CA PHE A 229 -10.06 -5.06 -9.64
C PHE A 229 -10.99 -3.89 -9.27
N HIS A 230 -10.59 -3.05 -8.31
CA HIS A 230 -11.42 -2.00 -7.67
C HIS A 230 -12.83 -2.50 -7.29
N GLY A 231 -12.87 -3.74 -6.83
CA GLY A 231 -14.06 -4.57 -6.83
C GLY A 231 -15.09 -4.24 -5.77
N ASN A 232 -15.97 -5.20 -5.58
CA ASN A 232 -17.20 -5.07 -4.79
C ASN A 232 -17.34 -6.14 -3.71
N THR A 233 -16.28 -6.90 -3.43
CA THR A 233 -16.28 -7.87 -2.33
C THR A 233 -14.99 -7.77 -1.53
N LEU A 234 -15.13 -7.79 -0.19
CA LEU A 234 -14.07 -8.15 0.73
C LEU A 234 -14.16 -9.66 0.94
N ASN A 235 -13.07 -10.39 0.75
CA ASN A 235 -13.03 -11.84 0.98
C ASN A 235 -11.96 -12.19 2.01
N VAL A 236 -12.19 -13.26 2.77
CA VAL A 236 -11.20 -13.87 3.66
C VAL A 236 -11.10 -15.35 3.33
N TYR A 237 -9.89 -15.79 2.97
CA TYR A 237 -9.56 -17.16 2.63
C TYR A 237 -8.64 -17.78 3.67
N LYS A 238 -8.82 -19.06 3.95
CA LYS A 238 -7.89 -19.88 4.73
C LYS A 238 -7.29 -20.95 3.83
N PHE A 239 -5.99 -21.22 3.98
CA PHE A 239 -5.31 -22.26 3.21
C PHE A 239 -5.31 -23.58 3.99
N ASP A 240 -6.11 -24.55 3.52
CA ASP A 240 -6.26 -25.87 4.10
C ASP A 240 -6.23 -26.93 2.99
N ASP A 241 -5.67 -28.12 3.27
CA ASP A 241 -5.60 -29.24 2.31
C ASP A 241 -5.07 -28.86 0.90
N ASN A 242 -4.04 -28.00 0.86
CA ASN A 242 -3.41 -27.47 -0.36
C ASN A 242 -4.34 -26.64 -1.27
N LYS A 243 -5.37 -26.01 -0.71
CA LYS A 243 -6.28 -25.12 -1.46
C LYS A 243 -6.71 -23.93 -0.60
N TRP A 244 -7.05 -22.84 -1.27
CA TRP A 244 -7.70 -21.70 -0.66
C TRP A 244 -9.20 -21.95 -0.51
N GLU A 245 -9.71 -21.82 0.71
CA GLU A 245 -11.14 -21.91 1.00
C GLU A 245 -11.67 -20.55 1.43
N LEU A 246 -12.71 -20.05 0.75
CA LEU A 246 -13.41 -18.83 1.14
C LEU A 246 -14.16 -19.07 2.45
N LYS A 247 -13.82 -18.30 3.49
CA LYS A 247 -14.43 -18.41 4.82
C LYS A 247 -15.43 -17.27 5.09
N TYR A 248 -15.19 -16.11 4.51
CA TYR A 248 -16.06 -14.94 4.69
C TYR A 248 -16.05 -14.05 3.46
N GLN A 249 -17.20 -13.45 3.16
CA GLN A 249 -17.36 -12.46 2.11
C GLN A 249 -18.32 -11.36 2.60
N ASP A 250 -17.98 -10.11 2.33
CA ASP A 250 -18.85 -8.95 2.53
C ASP A 250 -18.86 -8.03 1.30
N GLU A 251 -19.91 -7.24 1.15
CA GLU A 251 -20.06 -6.30 0.04
C GLU A 251 -19.20 -5.04 0.24
N LEU A 252 -18.54 -4.62 -0.84
CA LEU A 252 -17.82 -3.36 -0.96
C LEU A 252 -18.39 -2.52 -2.11
N TRP A 253 -18.14 -1.22 -2.03
CA TRP A 253 -18.57 -0.23 -3.00
C TRP A 253 -17.33 0.48 -3.56
N PHE A 254 -16.73 -0.13 -4.58
CA PHE A 254 -15.43 0.29 -5.12
C PHE A 254 -14.38 0.27 -4.00
N GLY A 255 -14.06 -0.94 -3.55
CA GLY A 255 -13.18 -1.19 -2.42
C GLY A 255 -11.79 -0.60 -2.65
N HIS A 256 -11.27 0.14 -1.68
CA HIS A 256 -9.95 0.76 -1.67
C HIS A 256 -9.38 0.82 -0.25
N GLY A 257 -8.06 0.96 -0.13
CA GLY A 257 -7.42 1.17 1.15
C GLY A 257 -7.63 -0.01 2.08
N LEU A 258 -7.19 -1.19 1.65
CA LEU A 258 -7.11 -2.39 2.48
C LEU A 258 -5.81 -2.39 3.29
N SER A 259 -5.92 -2.55 4.60
CA SER A 259 -4.78 -2.88 5.46
C SER A 259 -5.19 -3.89 6.52
N CYS A 260 -4.22 -4.68 6.97
CA CYS A 260 -4.37 -5.64 8.04
C CYS A 260 -3.29 -5.38 9.09
N GLY A 261 -3.57 -5.67 10.34
CA GLY A 261 -2.57 -5.55 11.40
C GLY A 261 -3.12 -5.92 12.77
N MET A 262 -2.21 -5.95 13.75
CA MET A 262 -2.58 -6.09 15.15
C MET A 262 -3.04 -4.75 15.70
N PHE A 263 -4.15 -4.75 16.43
CA PHE A 263 -4.71 -3.57 17.07
C PHE A 263 -5.25 -3.94 18.45
N ASN A 264 -4.51 -3.54 19.48
CA ASN A 264 -4.72 -3.88 20.88
C ASN A 264 -4.81 -5.39 21.14
N GLY A 265 -3.88 -6.15 20.54
CA GLY A 265 -3.76 -7.59 20.72
C GLY A 265 -4.73 -8.44 19.87
N GLU A 266 -5.56 -7.82 19.03
CA GLU A 266 -6.45 -8.52 18.10
C GLU A 266 -6.05 -8.23 16.65
N ALA A 267 -6.09 -9.24 15.78
CA ALA A 267 -5.95 -9.04 14.35
C ALA A 267 -7.19 -8.35 13.78
N ILE A 268 -6.96 -7.28 13.02
CA ILE A 268 -8.03 -6.51 12.36
C ILE A 268 -7.80 -6.41 10.86
N ILE A 269 -8.91 -6.23 10.16
CA ILE A 269 -8.95 -5.85 8.75
C ILE A 269 -9.58 -4.47 8.69
N VAL A 270 -8.96 -3.54 7.98
CA VAL A 270 -9.51 -2.21 7.71
C VAL A 270 -9.65 -2.05 6.21
N VAL A 271 -10.83 -1.69 5.75
CA VAL A 271 -11.12 -1.50 4.33
C VAL A 271 -12.03 -0.31 4.09
N GLY A 272 -11.77 0.39 3.00
CA GLY A 272 -12.46 1.57 2.56
C GLY A 272 -13.41 1.36 1.39
N ASN A 273 -14.44 2.20 1.30
CA ASN A 273 -15.35 2.28 0.17
C ASN A 273 -15.25 3.67 -0.46
N ARG A 274 -15.07 3.77 -1.79
CA ARG A 274 -15.10 5.07 -2.50
C ARG A 274 -16.35 5.30 -3.33
N ARG A 275 -17.37 4.45 -3.17
CA ARG A 275 -18.74 4.66 -3.65
C ARG A 275 -19.74 4.28 -2.55
N GLY A 276 -21.03 4.43 -2.86
CA GLY A 276 -22.10 4.10 -1.92
C GLY A 276 -21.98 4.98 -0.65
N PRO A 277 -21.91 4.38 0.55
CA PRO A 277 -21.86 5.14 1.80
C PRO A 277 -20.48 5.72 2.13
N LEU A 278 -19.46 5.47 1.28
CA LEU A 278 -18.13 6.07 1.40
C LEU A 278 -17.45 5.78 2.75
N THR A 279 -17.68 4.58 3.30
CA THR A 279 -17.29 4.23 4.66
C THR A 279 -15.84 3.77 4.79
N LEU A 280 -15.26 4.01 5.96
CA LEU A 280 -14.14 3.26 6.50
C LEU A 280 -14.69 2.18 7.45
N CYS A 281 -14.39 0.91 7.17
CA CYS A 281 -14.89 -0.23 7.94
C CYS A 281 -13.75 -1.00 8.59
N LEU A 282 -14.00 -1.51 9.79
CA LEU A 282 -13.14 -2.42 10.52
C LEU A 282 -13.83 -3.77 10.69
N TYR A 283 -13.09 -4.85 10.46
CA TYR A 283 -13.55 -6.22 10.65
C TYR A 283 -12.66 -6.94 11.66
N LYS A 284 -13.31 -7.77 12.49
CA LYS A 284 -12.67 -8.66 13.45
C LYS A 284 -13.28 -10.05 13.32
N ALA A 285 -12.44 -11.06 13.18
CA ALA A 285 -12.91 -12.43 13.23
C ALA A 285 -13.51 -12.74 14.62
N LYS A 286 -14.62 -13.48 14.63
CA LYS A 286 -15.21 -14.06 15.85
C LYS A 286 -15.17 -15.58 15.80
N ASP A 287 -15.45 -16.15 14.64
CA ASP A 287 -15.36 -17.59 14.37
C ASP A 287 -15.19 -17.78 12.86
N ILE A 288 -13.94 -17.89 12.38
CA ILE A 288 -13.65 -18.04 10.94
C ILE A 288 -14.20 -19.34 10.39
N ALA A 289 -14.17 -20.43 11.17
CA ALA A 289 -14.70 -21.71 10.75
C ALA A 289 -16.21 -21.66 10.45
N LYS A 290 -16.94 -20.72 11.09
CA LYS A 290 -18.35 -20.44 10.81
C LYS A 290 -18.59 -19.21 9.94
N GLY A 291 -17.53 -18.55 9.44
CA GLY A 291 -17.64 -17.32 8.65
C GLY A 291 -18.23 -16.15 9.44
N VAL A 292 -17.99 -16.07 10.75
CA VAL A 292 -18.53 -15.01 11.62
C VAL A 292 -17.47 -13.95 11.85
N PHE A 293 -17.73 -12.77 11.31
CA PHE A 293 -16.95 -11.55 11.53
C PHE A 293 -17.84 -10.48 12.15
N ASN A 294 -17.27 -9.70 13.06
CA ASN A 294 -17.86 -8.43 13.46
C ASN A 294 -17.40 -7.34 12.50
N LYS A 295 -18.33 -6.49 12.05
CA LYS A 295 -18.09 -5.31 11.22
C LYS A 295 -18.47 -4.06 12.00
N GLU A 296 -17.55 -3.12 12.08
CA GLU A 296 -17.76 -1.78 12.64
C GLU A 296 -17.53 -0.74 11.55
N VAL A 297 -18.46 0.20 11.38
CA VAL A 297 -18.24 1.39 10.55
C VAL A 297 -17.53 2.42 11.42
N LEU A 298 -16.24 2.66 11.12
CA LEU A 298 -15.43 3.63 11.87
C LEU A 298 -15.81 5.06 11.53
N GLU A 299 -16.08 5.29 10.25
CA GLU A 299 -16.48 6.60 9.75
C GLU A 299 -17.29 6.48 8.47
N GLU A 300 -18.42 7.20 8.40
CA GLU A 300 -19.21 7.40 7.19
C GLU A 300 -18.71 8.62 6.41
N GLU A 301 -18.95 8.62 5.09
CA GLU A 301 -18.59 9.72 4.21
C GLU A 301 -17.09 10.08 4.24
N ALA A 302 -16.22 9.13 4.55
CA ALA A 302 -14.77 9.30 4.56
C ALA A 302 -14.18 9.25 3.13
N GLY A 303 -14.71 8.37 2.28
CA GLY A 303 -14.18 8.07 0.96
C GLY A 303 -12.68 7.71 0.98
N PRO A 304 -12.26 6.77 1.84
CA PRO A 304 -10.85 6.45 2.06
C PRO A 304 -10.15 5.94 0.79
N THR A 305 -8.97 6.47 0.52
CA THR A 305 -8.12 6.10 -0.64
C THR A 305 -6.99 5.16 -0.25
N GLN A 306 -6.49 5.27 0.97
CA GLN A 306 -5.47 4.38 1.53
C GLN A 306 -5.64 4.28 3.06
N THR A 307 -5.33 3.10 3.61
CA THR A 307 -5.31 2.86 5.05
C THR A 307 -4.03 2.16 5.47
N GLN A 308 -3.67 2.27 6.75
CA GLN A 308 -2.56 1.53 7.33
C GLN A 308 -2.81 1.30 8.83
N VAL A 309 -2.63 0.07 9.29
CA VAL A 309 -2.52 -0.23 10.72
C VAL A 309 -1.05 -0.11 11.12
N PHE A 310 -0.74 0.67 12.17
CA PHE A 310 0.63 0.85 12.66
C PHE A 310 0.66 1.10 14.17
N SER A 311 1.83 0.93 14.79
CA SER A 311 2.04 1.16 16.21
C SER A 311 3.11 2.22 16.44
N ASP A 312 2.92 3.08 17.44
CA ASP A 312 3.96 3.96 17.98
C ASP A 312 3.89 3.99 19.50
N LYS A 313 5.05 3.82 20.16
CA LYS A 313 5.18 3.87 21.64
C LYS A 313 4.17 3.00 22.41
N GLY A 314 3.85 1.82 21.86
CA GLY A 314 2.93 0.87 22.49
C GLY A 314 1.44 1.20 22.32
N VAL A 315 1.11 2.16 21.44
CA VAL A 315 -0.27 2.46 21.05
C VAL A 315 -0.45 2.08 19.58
N ASP A 316 -1.56 1.41 19.28
CA ASP A 316 -1.93 1.02 17.93
C ASP A 316 -2.89 2.05 17.31
N TYR A 317 -2.69 2.31 16.03
CA TYR A 317 -3.40 3.30 15.26
C TYR A 317 -3.87 2.72 13.93
N ILE A 318 -5.02 3.20 13.48
CA ILE A 318 -5.48 3.04 12.10
C ILE A 318 -5.33 4.39 11.43
N LEU A 319 -4.46 4.50 10.43
CA LEU A 319 -4.31 5.67 9.57
C LEU A 319 -5.27 5.56 8.38
N SER A 320 -5.90 6.67 8.00
CA SER A 320 -6.74 6.75 6.81
C SER A 320 -6.54 8.08 6.07
N ALA A 321 -6.40 7.99 4.75
CA ALA A 321 -6.53 9.12 3.83
C ALA A 321 -8.01 9.31 3.46
N ASN A 322 -8.75 10.13 4.22
CA ASN A 322 -10.17 10.38 4.02
C ASN A 322 -10.36 11.45 2.94
N GLN A 323 -10.31 11.02 1.68
CA GLN A 323 -10.28 11.93 0.54
C GLN A 323 -11.48 12.87 0.47
N LEU A 324 -12.70 12.36 0.74
CA LEU A 324 -13.92 13.19 0.65
C LEU A 324 -13.87 14.36 1.64
N LYS A 325 -13.28 14.12 2.81
CA LYS A 325 -13.14 15.09 3.90
C LYS A 325 -11.85 15.90 3.80
N LYS A 326 -10.99 15.62 2.82
CA LYS A 326 -9.66 16.26 2.61
C LYS A 326 -8.75 16.16 3.84
N GLU A 327 -8.86 15.07 4.60
CA GLU A 327 -8.17 14.91 5.88
C GLU A 327 -7.33 13.63 5.91
N VAL A 328 -6.24 13.69 6.65
CA VAL A 328 -5.48 12.52 7.08
C VAL A 328 -5.80 12.30 8.55
N ALA A 329 -6.46 11.19 8.85
CA ALA A 329 -6.96 10.90 10.19
C ALA A 329 -6.34 9.63 10.76
N ILE A 330 -6.17 9.61 12.08
CA ILE A 330 -5.88 8.41 12.84
C ILE A 330 -7.04 8.05 13.76
N TYR A 331 -7.25 6.75 13.94
CA TYR A 331 -8.20 6.17 14.89
C TYR A 331 -7.45 5.31 15.90
N TYR A 332 -7.83 5.40 17.16
CA TYR A 332 -7.20 4.71 18.28
C TYR A 332 -8.20 4.46 19.41
N LEU A 333 -7.87 3.60 20.37
CA LEU A 333 -8.74 3.30 21.50
C LEU A 333 -8.78 4.39 22.57
#